data_AF-A0A383UJG1-F1
#
_entry.id   AF-A0A383UJG1-F1
#
_cell.length_a   1.000
_cell.length_b   1.000
_cell.length_c   1.000
_cell.angle_alpha   90.00
_cell.angle_beta   90.00
_cell.angle_gamma   90.00
#
_symmetry.space_group_name_H-M   'P 1'
#
loop_
_entity.id
_entity.type
_entity.pdbx_description
1 polymer ?
#
loop_
_entity_poly.entity_id
_entity_poly.type
_entity_poly.pdbx_seq_one_letter_code
_entity_poly.pdbx_strand_id
1 'polypeptide(L)'
;MMSQMATEESARSFFKANYFAVVGASNDAAKFGHQVLHWYVRHGFAVTPINPTKRQILLPSPSAAHQMQALDTLASLSALQNPEQTFVSIVTPPNVTRKVLQDASHLGIHGVWLQPGTYDDEIMEFALENFGIVVAGDGGIHDQACLLTGKNLPESVFETPGLTTLVMS
;
A
#
# COMPACT_ATOMS: atom_id res chain seq x y z
N MET A 1 -0.68 -7.20 -27.21
CA MET A 1 -0.66 -5.89 -26.52
C MET A 1 -1.20 -6.13 -25.12
N MET A 2 -0.30 -6.23 -24.13
CA MET A 2 -0.64 -6.53 -22.74
C MET A 2 -1.02 -5.23 -22.03
N SER A 3 -2.27 -4.78 -22.21
CA SER A 3 -2.87 -3.77 -21.33
C SER A 3 -3.43 -4.47 -20.09
N GLN A 4 -2.56 -4.86 -19.15
CA GLN A 4 -3.00 -5.32 -17.83
C GLN A 4 -3.01 -4.12 -16.87
N MET A 5 -4.15 -3.45 -16.83
CA MET A 5 -4.60 -2.75 -15.63
C MET A 5 -4.61 -3.72 -14.45
N ALA A 6 -4.47 -3.23 -13.22
CA ALA A 6 -4.52 -3.98 -11.96
C ALA A 6 -5.58 -5.08 -12.04
N THR A 7 -5.12 -6.30 -12.29
CA THR A 7 -6.05 -7.42 -12.36
C THR A 7 -6.47 -7.77 -10.94
N GLU A 8 -7.71 -8.20 -10.76
CA GLU A 8 -8.19 -8.72 -9.48
C GLU A 8 -7.26 -9.82 -8.94
N GLU A 9 -6.62 -10.58 -9.84
CA GLU A 9 -5.62 -11.59 -9.53
C GLU A 9 -4.32 -11.00 -8.95
N SER A 10 -3.78 -9.93 -9.54
CA SER A 10 -2.62 -9.23 -8.98
C SER A 10 -2.94 -8.65 -7.60
N ALA A 11 -4.12 -8.05 -7.43
CA ALA A 11 -4.56 -7.52 -6.14
C ALA A 11 -4.72 -8.63 -5.08
N ARG A 12 -5.36 -9.75 -5.44
CA ARG A 12 -5.50 -10.92 -4.56
C ARG A 12 -4.14 -11.51 -4.18
N SER A 13 -3.22 -11.58 -5.13
CA SER A 13 -1.86 -12.08 -4.88
C SER A 13 -1.07 -11.13 -3.98
N PHE A 14 -1.26 -9.82 -4.14
CA PHE A 14 -0.64 -8.81 -3.28
C PHE A 14 -1.03 -8.99 -1.81
N PHE A 15 -2.31 -9.25 -1.52
CA PHE A 15 -2.78 -9.43 -0.14
C PHE A 15 -2.41 -10.77 0.51
N LYS A 16 -1.69 -11.65 -0.19
CA LYS A 16 -1.11 -12.87 0.41
C LYS A 16 0.17 -12.61 1.21
N ALA A 17 0.73 -11.40 1.18
CA ALA A 17 1.90 -11.06 1.98
C ALA A 17 1.60 -11.06 3.49
N ASN A 18 2.62 -11.38 4.29
CA ASN A 18 2.52 -11.37 5.76
C ASN A 18 2.53 -9.95 6.33
N TYR A 19 3.29 -9.05 5.68
CA TYR A 19 3.49 -7.68 6.13
C TYR A 19 3.25 -6.70 4.99
N PHE A 20 2.88 -5.49 5.36
CA PHE A 20 2.67 -4.38 4.42
C PHE A 20 3.45 -3.15 4.85
N ALA A 21 3.82 -2.32 3.89
CA ALA A 21 4.33 -0.99 4.15
C ALA A 21 3.58 0.05 3.30
N VAL A 22 3.35 1.23 3.87
CA VAL A 22 2.76 2.37 3.14
C VAL A 22 3.78 3.48 3.03
N VAL A 23 4.31 3.67 1.83
CA VAL A 23 5.27 4.74 1.51
C VAL A 23 4.51 5.99 1.10
N GLY A 24 4.80 7.09 1.79
CA GLY A 24 4.03 8.34 1.67
C GLY A 24 2.98 8.52 2.75
N ALA A 25 3.05 7.75 3.84
CA ALA A 25 2.17 7.88 5.00
C ALA A 25 2.17 9.32 5.55
N SER A 26 1.02 9.81 6.02
CA SER A 26 0.86 11.20 6.47
C SER A 26 -0.07 11.35 7.66
N ASN A 27 0.17 12.39 8.47
CA ASN A 27 -0.77 12.85 9.51
C ASN A 27 -1.91 13.72 8.96
N ASP A 28 -1.79 14.16 7.72
CA ASP A 28 -2.81 14.95 7.06
C ASP A 28 -3.91 14.03 6.50
N ALA A 29 -5.09 14.07 7.12
CA ALA A 29 -6.23 13.24 6.75
C ALA A 29 -6.74 13.50 5.33
N ALA A 30 -6.45 14.68 4.75
CA ALA A 30 -6.80 14.97 3.36
C ALA A 30 -5.89 14.23 2.36
N LYS A 31 -4.72 13.74 2.77
CA LYS A 31 -3.77 13.07 1.89
C LYS A 31 -4.07 11.58 1.75
N PHE A 32 -3.92 11.06 0.54
CA PHE A 32 -4.12 9.63 0.26
C PHE A 32 -3.23 8.72 1.11
N GLY A 33 -1.99 9.11 1.41
CA GLY A 33 -1.13 8.32 2.28
C GLY A 33 -1.70 8.11 3.69
N HIS A 34 -2.49 9.05 4.21
CA HIS A 34 -3.23 8.86 5.47
C HIS A 34 -4.40 7.89 5.27
N GLN A 35 -5.19 8.11 4.22
CA GLN A 35 -6.39 7.31 3.94
C GLN A 35 -6.03 5.83 3.66
N VAL A 36 -4.99 5.57 2.87
CA VAL A 36 -4.47 4.23 2.58
C VAL A 36 -3.98 3.55 3.86
N LEU A 37 -3.15 4.23 4.65
CA LEU A 37 -2.65 3.66 5.91
C LEU A 37 -3.81 3.35 6.86
N HIS A 38 -4.76 4.27 7.02
CA HIS A 38 -5.95 4.05 7.82
C HIS A 38 -6.78 2.86 7.32
N TRP A 39 -6.89 2.68 6.01
CA TRP A 39 -7.56 1.53 5.41
C TRP A 39 -6.88 0.22 5.84
N TYR A 40 -5.55 0.10 5.72
CA TYR A 40 -4.84 -1.11 6.16
C TYR A 40 -5.08 -1.44 7.63
N VAL A 41 -5.03 -0.41 8.48
CA VAL A 41 -5.23 -0.56 9.93
C VAL A 41 -6.66 -0.98 10.26
N ARG A 42 -7.66 -0.41 9.58
CA ARG A 42 -9.07 -0.79 9.78
C ARG A 42 -9.39 -2.21 9.36
N HIS A 43 -8.63 -2.76 8.40
CA HIS A 43 -8.81 -4.13 7.91
C HIS A 43 -7.90 -5.14 8.62
N GLY A 44 -7.18 -4.72 9.67
CA GLY A 44 -6.39 -5.63 10.51
C GLY A 44 -5.08 -6.12 9.89
N PHE A 45 -4.60 -5.48 8.82
CA PHE A 45 -3.32 -5.84 8.21
C PHE A 45 -2.12 -5.34 9.03
N ALA A 46 -1.07 -6.14 9.09
CA ALA A 46 0.20 -5.75 9.71
C ALA A 46 0.95 -4.74 8.82
N VAL A 47 0.68 -3.45 9.04
CA VAL A 47 1.21 -2.36 8.19
C VAL A 47 2.21 -1.47 8.92
N THR A 48 3.32 -1.15 8.25
CA THR A 48 4.34 -0.20 8.72
C THR A 48 4.29 1.08 7.89
N PRO A 49 4.06 2.26 8.49
CA PRO A 49 4.16 3.52 7.76
C PRO A 49 5.62 3.87 7.47
N ILE A 50 5.87 4.39 6.27
CA ILE A 50 7.18 4.90 5.84
C ILE A 50 7.07 6.41 5.54
N ASN A 51 7.79 7.22 6.32
CA ASN A 51 7.92 8.66 6.14
C ASN A 51 9.26 9.15 6.71
N PRO A 52 10.12 9.80 5.91
CA PRO A 52 11.45 10.24 6.37
C PRO A 52 11.41 11.38 7.40
N THR A 53 10.29 12.08 7.53
CA THR A 53 10.17 13.31 8.35
C THR A 53 9.32 13.14 9.61
N LYS A 54 8.40 12.18 9.63
CA LYS A 54 7.48 11.96 10.74
C LYS A 54 7.86 10.68 11.46
N ARG A 55 8.09 10.77 12.77
CA ARG A 55 8.39 9.60 13.62
C ARG A 55 7.16 8.76 13.92
N GLN A 56 5.99 9.40 13.93
CA GLN A 56 4.71 8.75 14.21
C GLN A 56 3.60 9.29 13.29
N ILE A 57 2.71 8.39 12.89
CA ILE A 57 1.46 8.73 12.21
C ILE A 57 0.28 8.45 13.16
N LEU A 58 -0.57 9.45 13.35
CA LEU A 58 -1.77 9.39 14.17
C LEU A 58 -2.97 9.06 13.28
N LEU A 59 -3.71 8.01 13.64
CA LEU A 59 -4.92 7.57 12.94
C LEU A 59 -6.07 7.36 13.92
N PRO A 60 -7.33 7.44 13.48
CA PRO A 60 -8.45 6.98 14.28
C PRO A 60 -8.27 5.51 14.72
N SER A 61 -8.63 5.21 15.96
CA SER A 61 -8.64 3.83 16.46
C SER A 61 -9.86 3.08 15.91
N PRO A 62 -9.69 1.86 15.34
CA PRO A 62 -10.82 1.03 14.94
C PRO A 62 -11.59 0.45 16.13
N SER A 63 -10.98 0.34 17.32
CA SER A 63 -11.58 -0.29 18.50
C SER A 63 -12.26 0.67 19.47
N ALA A 64 -12.03 1.99 19.34
CA ALA A 64 -12.59 2.98 20.26
C ALA A 64 -12.91 4.29 19.53
N ALA A 65 -14.19 4.63 19.50
CA ALA A 65 -14.66 5.90 18.95
C ALA A 65 -13.98 7.07 19.66
N HIS A 66 -13.59 8.09 18.88
CA HIS A 66 -12.92 9.32 19.36
C HIS A 66 -11.51 9.14 19.94
N GLN A 67 -10.89 7.96 19.83
CA GLN A 67 -9.49 7.75 20.19
C GLN A 67 -8.59 7.73 18.95
N MET A 68 -7.36 8.21 19.13
CA MET A 68 -6.30 8.13 18.12
C MET A 68 -5.27 7.09 18.55
N GLN A 69 -4.78 6.32 17.59
CA GLN A 69 -3.61 5.46 17.76
C GLN A 69 -2.39 6.10 17.09
N ALA A 70 -1.21 5.91 17.67
CA ALA A 70 0.05 6.33 17.09
C ALA A 70 0.79 5.10 16.54
N LEU A 71 1.15 5.15 15.26
CA LEU A 71 1.99 4.13 14.62
C LEU A 71 3.40 4.68 14.46
N ASP A 72 4.38 3.94 14.99
CA ASP A 72 5.79 4.25 14.75
C ASP A 72 6.11 4.11 13.27
N THR A 73 6.93 5.04 12.79
CA THR A 73 7.20 5.23 11.37
C THR A 73 8.67 5.00 11.08
N LEU A 74 8.96 4.27 10.02
CA LEU A 74 10.32 4.11 9.53
C LEU A 74 10.65 5.21 8.52
N ALA A 75 11.93 5.60 8.47
CA ALA A 75 12.38 6.64 7.54
C ALA A 75 12.46 6.13 6.09
N SER A 76 12.72 4.84 5.89
CA SER A 76 12.92 4.19 4.59
C SER A 76 12.59 2.70 4.66
N LEU A 77 12.44 2.06 3.49
CA LEU A 77 12.22 0.62 3.38
C LEU A 77 13.41 -0.20 3.91
N SER A 78 14.63 0.33 3.87
CA SER A 78 15.84 -0.35 4.35
C SER A 78 15.84 -0.62 5.85
N ALA A 79 14.91 -0.02 6.62
CA ALA A 79 14.75 -0.26 8.05
C ALA A 79 13.70 -1.35 8.35
N LEU A 80 13.07 -1.94 7.33
CA LEU A 80 12.14 -3.06 7.50
C LEU A 80 12.88 -4.29 8.03
N GLN A 81 12.25 -5.00 8.98
CA GLN A 81 12.83 -6.22 9.55
C GLN A 81 12.74 -7.41 8.59
N ASN A 82 11.65 -7.52 7.81
CA ASN A 82 11.37 -8.64 6.91
C ASN A 82 11.00 -8.15 5.51
N PRO A 83 11.90 -7.46 4.78
CA PRO A 83 11.57 -6.86 3.49
C PRO A 83 11.04 -7.87 2.46
N GLU A 84 11.64 -9.06 2.35
CA GLU A 84 11.18 -10.11 1.41
C GLU A 84 9.76 -10.61 1.68
N GLN A 85 9.25 -10.45 2.90
CA GLN A 85 7.88 -10.81 3.30
C GLN A 85 6.94 -9.59 3.38
N THR A 86 7.44 -8.41 3.01
CA THR A 86 6.70 -7.14 3.09
C THR A 86 6.36 -6.64 1.70
N PHE A 87 5.07 -6.44 1.40
CA PHE A 87 4.65 -5.82 0.15
C PHE A 87 4.32 -4.34 0.35
N VAL A 88 4.54 -3.51 -0.67
CA VAL A 88 4.59 -2.05 -0.50
C VAL A 88 3.49 -1.35 -1.29
N SER A 89 2.65 -0.59 -0.59
CA SER A 89 1.77 0.42 -1.17
C SER A 89 2.50 1.75 -1.28
N ILE A 90 2.59 2.31 -2.50
CA ILE A 90 3.31 3.55 -2.79
C ILE A 90 2.32 4.65 -3.13
N VAL A 91 2.42 5.76 -2.39
CA VAL A 91 1.50 6.92 -2.47
C VAL A 91 2.30 8.23 -2.61
N THR A 92 3.45 8.17 -3.29
CA THR A 92 4.38 9.30 -3.47
C THR A 92 4.36 9.84 -4.90
N PRO A 93 4.80 11.09 -5.15
CA PRO A 93 4.96 11.60 -6.51
C PRO A 93 5.96 10.77 -7.32
N PRO A 94 5.87 10.75 -8.66
CA PRO A 94 6.67 9.88 -9.55
C PRO A 94 8.19 9.90 -9.29
N ASN A 95 8.76 11.10 -9.07
CA ASN A 95 10.19 11.25 -8.80
C ASN A 95 10.68 10.53 -7.53
N VAL A 96 9.80 10.41 -6.53
CA VAL A 96 10.06 9.66 -5.29
C VAL A 96 9.76 8.18 -5.50
N THR A 97 8.65 7.86 -6.17
CA THR A 97 8.25 6.47 -6.49
C THR A 97 9.36 5.70 -7.17
N ARG A 98 10.04 6.29 -8.16
CA ARG A 98 11.17 5.65 -8.85
C ARG A 98 12.28 5.19 -7.90
N LYS A 99 12.64 6.03 -6.93
CA LYS A 99 13.66 5.69 -5.91
C LYS A 99 13.16 4.60 -4.97
N VAL A 100 11.89 4.68 -4.57
CA VAL A 100 11.26 3.68 -3.70
C VAL A 100 11.24 2.30 -4.38
N LEU A 101 10.95 2.23 -5.67
CA LEU A 101 10.98 0.98 -6.44
C LEU A 101 12.41 0.42 -6.56
N GLN A 102 13.41 1.27 -6.76
CA GLN A 102 14.82 0.84 -6.76
C GLN A 102 15.21 0.24 -5.40
N ASP A 103 14.89 0.92 -4.31
CA ASP A 103 15.16 0.44 -2.95
C ASP A 103 14.42 -0.88 -2.68
N ALA A 104 13.13 -0.95 -3.05
CA ALA A 104 12.32 -2.14 -2.86
C ALA A 104 12.88 -3.36 -3.62
N SER A 105 13.27 -3.17 -4.88
CA SER A 105 13.90 -4.20 -5.70
C SER A 105 15.21 -4.69 -5.08
N HIS A 106 16.09 -3.79 -4.63
CA HIS A 106 17.34 -4.15 -3.95
C HIS A 106 17.12 -4.92 -2.64
N LEU A 107 16.01 -4.67 -1.95
CA LEU A 107 15.67 -5.32 -0.68
C LEU A 107 14.94 -6.66 -0.86
N GLY A 108 14.71 -7.11 -2.10
CA GLY A 108 14.01 -8.36 -2.40
C GLY A 108 12.49 -8.29 -2.17
N ILE A 109 11.92 -7.08 -2.09
CA ILE A 109 10.46 -6.90 -2.01
C ILE A 109 9.84 -7.42 -3.30
N HIS A 110 8.90 -8.36 -3.18
CA HIS A 110 8.35 -9.04 -4.35
C HIS A 110 7.09 -8.38 -4.92
N GLY A 111 6.35 -7.61 -4.10
CA GLY A 111 5.06 -7.04 -4.47
C GLY A 111 4.96 -5.55 -4.21
N VAL A 112 4.48 -4.81 -5.22
CA VAL A 112 4.25 -3.36 -5.16
C VAL A 112 2.86 -2.98 -5.65
N TRP A 113 2.27 -1.99 -4.99
CA TRP A 113 1.01 -1.37 -5.38
C TRP A 113 1.23 0.12 -5.62
N LEU A 114 1.12 0.52 -6.88
CA LEU A 114 1.27 1.90 -7.33
C LEU A 114 -0.12 2.56 -7.39
N GLN A 115 -0.37 3.52 -6.50
CA GLN A 115 -1.64 4.24 -6.54
C GLN A 115 -1.70 5.19 -7.75
N PRO A 116 -2.91 5.56 -8.22
CA PRO A 116 -3.06 6.51 -9.32
C PRO A 116 -2.30 7.82 -9.06
N GLY A 117 -1.62 8.33 -10.09
CA GLY A 117 -0.80 9.54 -10.01
C GLY A 117 0.61 9.34 -9.42
N THR A 118 1.00 8.12 -9.06
CA THR A 118 2.33 7.83 -8.51
C THR A 118 3.34 7.34 -9.54
N TYR A 119 2.91 7.08 -10.78
CA TYR A 119 3.71 6.48 -11.84
C TYR A 119 3.44 7.13 -13.20
N ASP A 120 4.42 6.98 -14.08
CA ASP A 120 4.37 7.20 -15.53
C ASP A 120 4.75 5.89 -16.24
N ASP A 121 4.89 5.93 -17.56
CA ASP A 121 5.22 4.74 -18.37
C ASP A 121 6.55 4.11 -17.97
N GLU A 122 7.58 4.91 -17.70
CA GLU A 122 8.91 4.42 -17.32
C GLU A 122 8.90 3.74 -15.93
N ILE A 123 8.14 4.31 -14.98
CA ILE A 123 7.96 3.71 -13.66
C ILE A 123 7.20 2.40 -13.75
N MET A 124 6.21 2.33 -14.64
CA MET A 124 5.43 1.11 -14.85
C MET A 124 6.24 -0.01 -15.48
N GLU A 125 7.02 0.31 -16.51
CA GLU A 125 7.94 -0.63 -17.13
C GLU A 125 8.93 -1.17 -16.11
N PHE A 126 9.57 -0.28 -15.33
CA PHE A 126 10.48 -0.70 -14.26
C PHE A 126 9.80 -1.62 -13.25
N ALA A 127 8.57 -1.32 -12.82
CA ALA A 127 7.85 -2.15 -11.87
C ALA A 127 7.57 -3.56 -12.44
N LEU A 128 7.10 -3.64 -13.68
CA LEU A 128 6.76 -4.91 -14.33
C LEU A 128 7.99 -5.79 -14.60
N GLU A 129 9.16 -5.19 -14.81
CA GLU A 129 10.41 -5.92 -15.01
C GLU A 129 11.02 -6.47 -13.71
N ASN A 130 10.80 -5.78 -12.58
CA ASN A 130 11.56 -6.01 -11.34
C ASN A 130 10.76 -6.66 -10.21
N PHE A 131 9.43 -6.76 -10.33
CA PHE A 131 8.56 -7.29 -9.28
C PHE A 131 7.68 -8.41 -9.83
N GLY A 132 7.47 -9.45 -9.04
CA GLY A 132 6.58 -10.55 -9.45
C GLY A 132 5.11 -10.21 -9.28
N ILE A 133 4.77 -9.23 -8.43
CA ILE A 133 3.41 -8.75 -8.23
C ILE A 133 3.39 -7.22 -8.36
N VAL A 134 2.71 -6.73 -9.38
CA VAL A 134 2.47 -5.30 -9.60
C VAL A 134 0.98 -5.04 -9.65
N VAL A 135 0.52 -4.11 -8.82
CA VAL A 135 -0.86 -3.61 -8.85
C VAL A 135 -0.84 -2.13 -9.19
N ALA A 136 -1.36 -1.77 -10.36
CA ALA A 136 -1.47 -0.39 -10.82
C ALA A 136 -2.67 -0.26 -11.76
N GLY A 137 -3.45 0.81 -11.67
CA GLY A 137 -4.57 0.99 -12.59
C GLY A 137 -5.13 2.39 -12.56
N ASP A 138 -6.03 2.67 -13.50
CA ASP A 138 -6.64 3.97 -13.66
C ASP A 138 -7.69 4.20 -12.54
N GLY A 139 -7.34 5.08 -11.60
CA GLY A 139 -8.36 5.95 -11.01
C GLY A 139 -8.89 6.77 -12.17
N GLY A 140 -10.19 6.62 -12.49
CA GLY A 140 -10.73 7.08 -13.77
C GLY A 140 -10.37 8.52 -14.11
N ILE A 141 -10.39 8.86 -15.41
CA ILE A 141 -9.89 10.08 -16.07
C ILE A 141 -10.42 11.43 -15.49
N HIS A 142 -11.26 11.42 -14.46
CA HIS A 142 -11.73 12.62 -13.77
C HIS A 142 -11.59 12.60 -12.24
N ASP A 143 -11.11 11.51 -11.63
CA ASP A 143 -11.02 11.42 -10.18
C ASP A 143 -9.76 10.64 -9.77
N GLN A 144 -8.83 11.32 -9.10
CA GLN A 144 -7.58 10.74 -8.56
C GLN A 144 -7.88 9.83 -7.36
N ALA A 145 -8.95 9.06 -7.41
CA ALA A 145 -9.40 8.20 -6.33
C ALA A 145 -8.39 7.05 -6.14
N CYS A 146 -7.90 6.92 -4.91
CA CYS A 146 -7.11 5.77 -4.46
C CYS A 146 -7.90 4.46 -4.68
N LEU A 147 -7.25 3.41 -5.20
CA LEU A 147 -7.91 2.14 -5.52
C LEU A 147 -8.44 1.42 -4.27
N LEU A 148 -7.79 1.60 -3.12
CA LEU A 148 -8.19 0.98 -1.86
C LEU A 148 -9.33 1.73 -1.15
N THR A 149 -9.48 3.03 -1.39
CA THR A 149 -10.45 3.87 -0.66
C THR A 149 -11.58 4.42 -1.53
N GLY A 150 -11.46 4.34 -2.86
CA GLY A 150 -12.42 4.90 -3.81
C GLY A 150 -13.06 3.91 -4.79
N LYS A 151 -12.53 2.69 -4.94
CA LYS A 151 -13.19 1.61 -5.70
C LYS A 151 -13.53 0.43 -4.79
N ASN A 152 -14.73 -0.12 -4.96
CA ASN A 152 -15.13 -1.38 -4.33
C ASN A 152 -14.37 -2.53 -5.01
N LEU A 153 -13.13 -2.79 -4.61
CA LEU A 153 -12.55 -4.12 -4.82
C LEU A 153 -13.47 -5.13 -4.13
N PRO A 154 -13.83 -6.25 -4.78
CA PRO A 154 -14.70 -7.23 -4.16
C PRO A 154 -14.02 -7.78 -2.90
N GLU A 155 -14.81 -8.05 -1.85
CA GLU A 155 -14.27 -8.54 -0.56
C GLU A 155 -13.38 -9.80 -0.73
N SER A 156 -13.67 -10.61 -1.76
CA SER A 156 -12.89 -11.78 -2.17
C SER A 156 -11.42 -11.50 -2.56
N VAL A 157 -11.04 -10.24 -2.78
CA VAL A 157 -9.63 -9.83 -2.96
C VAL A 157 -8.86 -9.87 -1.64
N PHE A 158 -9.55 -9.62 -0.53
CA PHE A 158 -8.95 -9.49 0.80
C PHE A 158 -9.06 -10.77 1.65
N GLU A 159 -9.79 -11.78 1.15
CA GLU A 159 -9.89 -13.10 1.79
C GLU A 159 -8.52 -13.80 1.76
N THR A 160 -7.86 -13.87 2.92
CA THR A 160 -6.67 -14.68 3.11
C THR A 160 -7.08 -16.09 3.58
N PRO A 161 -6.54 -17.18 3.01
CA PRO A 161 -6.81 -18.52 3.55
C PRO A 161 -6.16 -18.63 4.93
N GLY A 162 -6.97 -18.61 6.00
CA GLY A 162 -6.51 -18.88 7.36
C GLY A 162 -6.80 -17.80 8.41
N LEU A 163 -7.27 -16.61 8.02
CA LEU A 163 -7.90 -15.68 8.97
C LEU A 163 -9.39 -15.99 9.03
N THR A 164 -9.73 -17.01 9.81
CA THR A 164 -11.11 -17.22 10.26
C THR A 164 -11.58 -15.93 10.92
N THR A 165 -12.56 -15.28 10.29
CA THR A 165 -13.58 -14.40 10.88
C THR A 165 -13.67 -14.57 12.39
N LEU A 166 -12.99 -13.70 13.14
CA LEU A 166 -13.41 -13.37 14.49
C LEU A 166 -14.07 -11.99 14.41
N VAL A 167 -15.20 -11.95 13.70
CA VAL A 167 -16.09 -10.79 13.66
C VAL A 167 -17.32 -11.19 14.47
N MET A 168 -17.35 -10.67 15.70
CA MET A 168 -18.51 -10.21 16.46
C MET A 168 -19.49 -11.26 17.03
N SER A 169 -19.45 -11.38 18.36
CA SER A 169 -20.66 -11.41 19.20
C SER A 169 -20.83 -10.06 19.87
#